data_AF-A0A3G2M4X7-F1
#
_entry.id   AF-A0A3G2M4X7-F1
#
_cell.length_a   1.000
_cell.length_b   1.000
_cell.length_c   1.000
_cell.angle_alpha   90.00
_cell.angle_beta   90.00
_cell.angle_gamma   90.00
#
_symmetry.space_group_name_H-M   'P 1'
#
loop_
_entity.id
_entity.type
_entity.pdbx_description
1 polymer ?
#
loop_
_entity_poly.entity_id
_entity_poly.type
_entity_poly.pdbx_seq_one_letter_code
_entity_poly.pdbx_strand_id
1 'polypeptide(L)'
;KLADILKANQNLRRYESDGSPAHVVSEFEALLQFHCATYMDNEMAGQPQALQKSGRPLKSIRARLKGKEGRLRGNLMGKRVDFSARTVITGDPNISVDEVGVPKSIASNLTFPEIVTPFNVDLLQELVKNGPSVHPGAKYVIRDTGERIDLKHTS
;
A
#
# COMPACT_ATOMS: atom_id res chain seq x y z
N LYS A 1 2.17 -7.50 -20.77
CA LYS A 1 1.93 -6.26 -21.52
C LYS A 1 3.20 -5.51 -21.92
N LEU A 2 4.05 -5.03 -21.00
CA LEU A 2 5.35 -4.43 -21.40
C LEU A 2 6.21 -5.38 -22.24
N ALA A 3 6.25 -6.67 -21.86
CA ALA A 3 6.91 -7.69 -22.68
C ALA A 3 6.27 -7.87 -24.08
N ASP A 4 4.96 -7.68 -24.21
CA ASP A 4 4.24 -7.80 -25.49
C ASP A 4 4.52 -6.57 -26.37
N ILE A 5 4.59 -5.37 -25.77
CA ILE A 5 5.03 -4.14 -26.43
C ILE A 5 6.47 -4.32 -26.96
N LEU A 6 7.37 -4.83 -26.12
CA LEU A 6 8.76 -5.05 -26.52
C LEU A 6 8.88 -6.02 -27.69
N LYS A 7 8.14 -7.14 -27.65
CA LYS A 7 8.10 -8.13 -28.74
C LYS A 7 7.54 -7.53 -30.03
N ALA A 8 6.41 -6.81 -29.96
CA ALA A 8 5.82 -6.15 -31.12
C ALA A 8 6.78 -5.13 -31.73
N ASN A 9 7.48 -4.34 -30.91
CA ASN A 9 8.47 -3.36 -31.36
C ASN A 9 9.71 -4.03 -32.02
N GLN A 10 10.20 -5.14 -31.44
CA GLN A 10 11.31 -5.88 -32.04
C GLN A 10 10.92 -6.50 -33.39
N ASN A 11 9.70 -7.04 -33.50
CA ASN A 11 9.20 -7.60 -34.75
C ASN A 11 9.02 -6.53 -35.81
N LEU A 12 8.42 -5.38 -35.48
CA LEU A 12 8.25 -4.25 -36.41
C LEU A 12 9.59 -3.81 -36.99
N ARG A 13 10.60 -3.60 -36.13
CA ARG A 13 11.96 -3.24 -36.57
C ARG A 13 12.61 -4.26 -37.51
N ARG A 14 12.34 -5.55 -37.30
CA ARG A 14 12.85 -6.61 -38.20
C ARG A 14 12.19 -6.53 -39.56
N TYR A 15 10.85 -6.45 -39.61
CA TYR A 15 10.12 -6.38 -40.89
C TYR A 15 10.43 -5.11 -41.68
N GLU A 16 10.70 -3.99 -41.02
CA GLU A 16 11.21 -2.76 -41.65
C GLU A 16 12.61 -2.95 -42.25
N SER A 17 13.53 -3.59 -41.50
CA SER A 17 14.90 -3.87 -41.95
C SER A 17 14.96 -4.88 -43.09
N ASP A 18 14.07 -5.86 -43.10
CA ASP A 18 14.03 -6.94 -44.08
C ASP A 18 13.36 -6.50 -45.41
N GLY A 19 12.89 -5.24 -45.50
CA GLY A 19 12.25 -4.71 -46.71
C GLY A 19 10.88 -5.33 -46.98
N SER A 20 10.14 -5.67 -45.92
CA SER A 20 8.82 -6.30 -46.04
C SER A 20 7.81 -5.36 -46.74
N PRO A 21 6.78 -5.92 -47.40
CA PRO A 21 5.76 -5.11 -48.06
C PRO A 21 5.12 -4.10 -47.10
N ALA A 22 4.82 -2.89 -47.59
CA ALA A 22 4.29 -1.79 -46.77
C ALA A 22 3.01 -2.16 -46.00
N HIS A 23 2.14 -3.01 -46.56
CA HIS A 23 0.93 -3.47 -45.87
C HIS A 23 1.25 -4.31 -44.62
N VAL A 24 2.29 -5.16 -44.68
CA VAL A 24 2.72 -6.00 -43.54
C VAL A 24 3.29 -5.13 -42.44
N VAL A 25 4.14 -4.15 -42.79
CA VAL A 25 4.71 -3.20 -41.82
C VAL A 25 3.59 -2.42 -41.11
N SER A 26 2.59 -1.95 -41.87
CA SER A 26 1.43 -1.23 -41.33
C SER A 26 0.59 -2.08 -40.36
N GLU A 27 0.42 -3.37 -40.62
CA GLU A 27 -0.25 -4.29 -39.69
C GLU A 27 0.51 -4.45 -38.36
N PHE A 28 1.83 -4.60 -38.40
CA PHE A 28 2.65 -4.70 -37.18
C PHE A 28 2.75 -3.37 -36.42
N GLU A 29 2.74 -2.24 -37.13
CA GLU A 29 2.64 -0.91 -36.55
C GLU A 29 1.31 -0.75 -35.79
N ALA A 30 0.19 -1.12 -36.42
CA ALA A 30 -1.13 -1.10 -35.79
C ALA A 30 -1.19 -2.03 -34.55
N LEU A 31 -0.54 -3.18 -34.60
CA LEU A 31 -0.43 -4.09 -33.45
C LEU A 31 0.36 -3.46 -32.30
N LEU A 32 1.51 -2.85 -32.57
CA LEU A 32 2.29 -2.13 -31.56
C LEU A 32 1.48 -0.99 -30.94
N GLN A 33 0.79 -0.21 -31.78
CA GLN A 33 -0.10 0.87 -31.35
C GLN A 33 -1.20 0.36 -30.43
N PHE A 34 -1.84 -0.77 -30.77
CA PHE A 34 -2.83 -1.43 -29.93
C PHE A 34 -2.25 -1.84 -28.57
N HIS A 35 -1.05 -2.40 -28.53
CA HIS A 35 -0.40 -2.80 -27.27
C HIS A 35 -0.05 -1.60 -26.39
N CYS A 36 0.40 -0.49 -26.97
CA CYS A 36 0.67 0.76 -26.25
C CYS A 36 -0.63 1.40 -25.73
N ALA A 37 -1.65 1.50 -26.59
CA ALA A 37 -2.95 2.09 -26.24
C ALA A 37 -3.60 1.31 -25.08
N THR A 38 -3.76 -0.01 -25.22
CA THR A 38 -4.39 -0.86 -24.18
C THR A 38 -3.59 -0.97 -22.88
N TYR A 39 -2.29 -0.66 -22.89
CA TYR A 39 -1.50 -0.54 -21.67
C TYR A 39 -1.87 0.71 -20.86
N MET A 40 -2.08 1.83 -21.55
CA MET A 40 -2.50 3.09 -20.93
C MET A 40 -3.99 3.07 -20.57
N ASP A 41 -4.83 2.70 -21.53
CA ASP A 41 -6.27 2.62 -21.41
C ASP A 41 -6.86 1.42 -22.17
N ASN A 42 -7.35 0.44 -21.42
CA ASN A 42 -7.93 -0.79 -21.97
C ASN A 42 -9.46 -0.71 -22.13
N GLU A 43 -10.07 0.42 -21.79
CA GLU A 43 -11.52 0.66 -21.90
C GLU A 43 -11.84 1.72 -22.96
N MET A 44 -10.95 1.86 -23.94
CA MET A 44 -11.12 2.81 -25.03
C MET A 44 -12.29 2.39 -25.93
N ALA A 45 -13.21 3.33 -26.20
CA ALA A 45 -14.39 3.07 -27.02
C ALA A 45 -13.98 2.70 -28.45
N GLY A 46 -14.65 1.71 -29.04
CA GLY A 46 -14.41 1.27 -30.42
C GLY A 46 -13.18 0.38 -30.62
N GLN A 47 -12.42 0.03 -29.58
CA GLN A 47 -11.33 -0.93 -29.66
C GLN A 47 -11.57 -2.19 -28.82
N PRO A 48 -11.10 -3.36 -29.28
CA PRO A 48 -11.21 -4.59 -28.51
C PRO A 48 -10.38 -4.51 -27.24
N GLN A 49 -10.89 -5.09 -26.15
CA GLN A 49 -10.15 -5.12 -24.89
C GLN A 49 -9.00 -6.12 -24.96
N ALA A 50 -7.82 -5.72 -24.49
CA ALA A 50 -6.73 -6.65 -24.25
C ALA A 50 -7.08 -7.56 -23.06
N LEU A 51 -7.09 -8.86 -23.32
CA LEU A 51 -7.35 -9.89 -22.31
C LEU A 51 -6.05 -10.52 -21.81
N GLN A 52 -6.06 -10.97 -20.56
CA GLN A 52 -5.04 -11.87 -20.04
C GLN A 52 -5.27 -13.29 -20.58
N LYS A 53 -4.29 -14.19 -20.40
CA LYS A 53 -4.43 -15.62 -20.73
C LYS A 53 -5.63 -16.28 -20.06
N SER A 54 -6.08 -15.74 -18.92
CA SER A 54 -7.25 -16.17 -18.16
C SER A 54 -8.59 -15.63 -18.71
N GLY A 55 -8.58 -14.87 -19.81
CA GLY A 55 -9.77 -14.21 -20.36
C GLY A 55 -10.22 -12.95 -19.60
N ARG A 56 -9.55 -12.59 -18.50
CA ARG A 56 -9.87 -11.36 -17.75
C ARG A 56 -9.31 -10.11 -18.44
N PRO A 57 -10.05 -8.99 -18.49
CA PRO A 57 -9.52 -7.73 -19.01
C PRO A 57 -8.26 -7.29 -18.26
N LEU A 58 -7.28 -6.81 -19.00
CA LEU A 58 -6.06 -6.26 -18.43
C LEU A 58 -6.36 -4.97 -17.66
N LYS A 59 -5.90 -4.86 -16.41
CA LYS A 59 -5.92 -3.60 -15.65
C LYS A 59 -4.87 -2.63 -16.18
N SER A 60 -5.30 -1.64 -16.98
CA SER A 60 -4.48 -0.54 -17.50
C SER A 60 -4.03 0.43 -16.41
N ILE A 61 -3.11 1.35 -16.75
CA ILE A 61 -2.69 2.42 -15.84
C ILE A 61 -3.88 3.31 -15.48
N ARG A 62 -4.67 3.74 -16.48
CA ARG A 62 -5.86 4.57 -16.24
C ARG A 62 -6.84 3.89 -15.28
N ALA A 63 -7.10 2.60 -15.47
CA ALA A 63 -7.99 1.81 -14.61
C ALA A 63 -7.48 1.71 -13.15
N ARG A 64 -6.16 1.74 -12.92
CA ARG A 64 -5.58 1.75 -11.57
C ARG A 64 -5.72 3.11 -10.88
N LEU A 65 -5.79 4.20 -11.63
CA LEU A 65 -5.90 5.55 -11.08
C LEU A 65 -7.36 5.93 -10.79
N LYS A 66 -8.28 5.61 -11.71
CA LYS A 66 -9.70 5.99 -11.63
C LYS A 66 -10.52 5.01 -10.77
N GLY A 67 -11.72 5.45 -10.38
CA GLY A 67 -12.72 4.62 -9.70
C GLY A 67 -12.64 4.64 -8.18
N LYS A 68 -13.61 3.97 -7.54
CA LYS A 68 -13.75 3.93 -6.07
C LYS A 68 -12.54 3.27 -5.40
N GLU A 69 -12.03 2.20 -5.98
CA GLU A 69 -10.84 1.47 -5.53
C GLU A 69 -9.55 1.92 -6.25
N GLY A 70 -9.62 2.99 -7.04
CA GLY A 70 -8.45 3.56 -7.73
C GLY A 70 -7.48 4.22 -6.75
N ARG A 71 -6.23 4.43 -7.16
CA ARG A 71 -5.18 4.98 -6.30
C ARG A 71 -5.51 6.37 -5.76
N LEU A 72 -6.15 7.24 -6.56
CA LEU A 72 -6.52 8.58 -6.11
C LEU A 72 -7.47 8.52 -4.92
N ARG A 73 -8.60 7.83 -5.07
CA ARG A 73 -9.60 7.77 -4.00
C ARG A 73 -9.25 6.78 -2.90
N GLY A 74 -8.83 5.57 -3.26
CA GLY A 74 -8.58 4.47 -2.33
C GLY A 74 -7.24 4.55 -1.59
N ASN A 75 -6.26 5.32 -2.06
CA ASN A 75 -4.95 5.39 -1.41
C ASN A 75 -4.55 6.80 -0.97
N LEU A 76 -4.97 7.84 -1.70
CA LEU A 76 -4.64 9.23 -1.34
C LEU A 76 -5.73 9.88 -0.49
N MET A 77 -7.03 9.65 -0.80
CA MET A 77 -8.14 10.24 -0.04
C MET A 77 -8.57 9.42 1.18
N GLY A 78 -8.21 8.13 1.24
CA GLY A 78 -8.58 7.25 2.34
C GLY A 78 -7.58 6.11 2.49
N LYS A 79 -6.48 6.36 3.22
CA LYS A 79 -5.46 5.35 3.47
C LYS A 79 -5.75 4.58 4.75
N ARG A 80 -5.30 3.32 4.81
CA ARG A 80 -5.19 2.62 6.09
C ARG A 80 -4.16 3.33 6.97
N VAL A 81 -4.48 3.48 8.24
CA VAL A 81 -3.64 4.15 9.23
C VAL A 81 -3.18 3.15 10.28
N ASP A 82 -1.93 3.30 10.70
CA ASP A 82 -1.38 2.58 11.84
C ASP A 82 -1.80 3.27 13.15
N PHE A 83 -1.57 2.62 14.29
CA PHE A 83 -1.91 3.14 15.62
C PHE A 83 -3.41 3.47 15.82
N SER A 84 -4.29 2.66 15.23
CA SER A 84 -5.74 2.76 15.42
C SER A 84 -6.31 1.41 15.88
N ALA A 85 -7.41 1.46 16.62
CA ALA A 85 -8.17 0.28 17.04
C ALA A 85 -9.67 0.53 16.91
N ARG A 86 -10.45 -0.55 16.80
CA ARG A 86 -11.93 -0.50 16.70
C ARG A 86 -12.52 -1.62 17.55
N THR A 87 -13.53 -1.30 18.35
CA THR A 87 -14.30 -2.24 19.16
C THR A 87 -15.76 -1.80 19.25
N VAL A 88 -16.62 -2.67 19.80
CA VAL A 88 -18.03 -2.38 20.09
C VAL A 88 -18.13 -1.39 21.26
N ILE A 89 -19.06 -0.44 21.17
CA ILE A 89 -19.32 0.55 22.23
C ILE A 89 -20.32 0.02 23.26
N THR A 90 -20.18 0.44 24.50
CA THR A 90 -21.14 0.20 25.59
C THR A 90 -21.16 1.45 26.46
N GLY A 91 -22.34 1.84 26.97
CA GLY A 91 -22.48 3.01 27.82
C GLY A 91 -22.03 2.74 29.25
N ASP A 92 -21.33 3.70 29.86
CA ASP A 92 -20.95 3.68 31.28
C ASP A 92 -21.34 5.04 31.89
N PRO A 93 -22.20 5.09 32.93
CA PRO A 93 -22.60 6.35 33.57
C PRO A 93 -21.53 6.92 34.50
N ASN A 94 -20.45 6.20 34.79
CA ASN A 94 -19.42 6.63 35.74
C ASN A 94 -18.22 7.35 35.10
N ILE A 95 -18.21 7.49 33.76
CA ILE A 95 -17.17 8.19 33.03
C ILE A 95 -17.60 9.60 32.66
N SER A 96 -16.64 10.52 32.61
CA SER A 96 -16.86 11.92 32.22
C SER A 96 -17.14 12.04 30.71
N VAL A 97 -17.71 13.17 30.29
CA VAL A 97 -18.08 13.40 28.87
C VAL A 97 -16.86 13.41 27.93
N ASP A 98 -15.69 13.73 28.47
CA ASP A 98 -14.39 13.78 27.80
C ASP A 98 -13.56 12.49 27.93
N GLU A 99 -14.10 11.45 28.59
CA GLU A 99 -13.42 10.17 28.82
C GLU A 99 -13.94 9.06 27.90
N VAL A 100 -13.08 8.07 27.63
CA VAL A 100 -13.45 6.87 26.90
C VAL A 100 -12.78 5.63 27.52
N GLY A 101 -13.58 4.61 27.82
CA GLY A 101 -13.08 3.33 28.32
C GLY A 101 -12.30 2.58 27.24
N VAL A 102 -11.00 2.35 27.47
CA VAL A 102 -10.15 1.56 26.56
C VAL A 102 -9.83 0.20 27.18
N PRO A 103 -10.19 -0.92 26.54
CA PRO A 103 -9.83 -2.25 27.01
C PRO A 103 -8.31 -2.43 27.15
N LYS A 104 -7.86 -3.11 28.21
CA LYS A 104 -6.42 -3.40 28.44
C LYS A 104 -5.76 -4.08 27.24
N SER A 105 -6.47 -4.96 26.53
CA SER A 105 -5.96 -5.61 25.31
C SER A 105 -5.64 -4.64 24.17
N ILE A 106 -6.36 -3.52 24.06
CA ILE A 106 -6.08 -2.46 23.08
C ILE A 106 -4.96 -1.55 23.60
N ALA A 107 -5.01 -1.17 24.88
CA ALA A 107 -4.00 -0.31 25.51
C ALA A 107 -2.61 -0.95 25.52
N SER A 108 -2.51 -2.25 25.77
CA SER A 108 -1.25 -3.01 25.65
C SER A 108 -0.78 -3.15 24.20
N ASN A 109 -1.62 -2.86 23.21
CA ASN A 109 -1.27 -2.99 21.80
C ASN A 109 -0.81 -1.69 21.15
N LEU A 110 -1.56 -0.60 21.39
CA LEU A 110 -1.24 0.73 20.90
C LEU A 110 -0.08 1.33 21.72
N THR A 111 0.84 2.01 21.04
CA THR A 111 2.00 2.63 21.67
C THR A 111 2.07 4.09 21.30
N PHE A 112 2.58 4.92 22.21
CA PHE A 112 2.91 6.32 21.96
C PHE A 112 4.43 6.52 22.06
N PRO A 113 5.07 7.18 21.09
CA PRO A 113 6.49 7.49 21.18
C PRO A 113 6.70 8.69 22.12
N GLU A 114 7.36 8.46 23.26
CA GLU A 114 7.73 9.51 24.21
C GLU A 114 9.26 9.68 24.23
N ILE A 115 9.73 10.93 24.17
CA ILE A 115 11.15 11.25 24.21
C ILE A 115 11.60 11.25 25.69
N VAL A 116 12.74 10.62 25.95
CA VAL A 116 13.34 10.61 27.29
C VAL A 116 13.83 12.01 27.65
N THR A 117 13.41 12.48 28.81
CA THR A 117 13.79 13.75 29.42
C THR A 117 14.18 13.50 30.88
N PRO A 118 14.90 14.44 31.53
CA PRO A 118 15.21 14.30 32.95
C PRO A 118 13.98 14.18 33.87
N PHE A 119 12.79 14.60 33.40
CA PHE A 119 11.55 14.59 34.19
C PHE A 119 10.79 13.25 34.13
N ASN A 120 10.93 12.50 33.03
CA ASN A 120 10.18 11.25 32.80
C ASN A 120 11.09 10.00 32.80
N VAL A 121 12.40 10.17 32.96
CA VAL A 121 13.37 9.06 32.89
C VAL A 121 13.05 7.93 33.87
N ASP A 122 12.71 8.26 35.11
CA ASP A 122 12.40 7.25 36.14
C ASP A 122 11.14 6.46 35.80
N LEU A 123 10.09 7.16 35.36
CA LEU A 123 8.83 6.56 34.92
C LEU A 123 9.02 5.68 33.69
N LEU A 124 9.69 6.18 32.66
CA LEU A 124 9.94 5.43 31.42
C LEU A 124 10.80 4.19 31.68
N GLN A 125 11.77 4.29 32.60
CA GLN A 125 12.58 3.14 32.99
C GLN A 125 11.75 2.06 33.69
N GLU A 126 10.76 2.42 34.50
CA GLU A 126 9.81 1.47 35.09
C GLU A 126 8.94 0.80 34.01
N LEU A 127 8.42 1.56 33.04
CA LEU A 127 7.64 1.00 31.92
C LEU A 127 8.45 0.01 31.06
N VAL A 128 9.73 0.31 30.85
CA VAL A 128 10.65 -0.60 30.14
C VAL A 128 10.91 -1.86 30.96
N LYS A 129 11.08 -1.76 32.28
CA LYS A 129 11.23 -2.92 33.18
C LYS A 129 9.99 -3.82 33.18
N ASN A 130 8.79 -3.24 33.14
CA ASN A 130 7.53 -3.99 33.05
C ASN A 130 7.37 -4.71 31.70
N GLY A 131 8.01 -4.20 30.65
CA GLY A 131 8.03 -4.80 29.32
C GLY A 131 6.67 -4.78 28.60
N PRO A 132 6.51 -5.57 27.53
CA PRO A 132 5.33 -5.50 26.67
C PRO A 132 4.11 -6.28 27.18
N SER A 133 4.29 -7.16 28.18
CA SER A 133 3.26 -8.10 28.65
C SER A 133 2.41 -7.56 29.80
N VAL A 134 2.93 -6.59 30.56
CA VAL A 134 2.27 -6.01 31.74
C VAL A 134 1.90 -4.55 31.43
N HIS A 135 0.67 -4.18 31.73
CA HIS A 135 0.22 -2.78 31.65
C HIS A 135 0.24 -2.14 33.05
N PRO A 136 0.84 -0.95 33.24
CA PRO A 136 1.49 -0.10 32.23
C PRO A 136 2.92 -0.57 31.89
N GLY A 137 3.31 -0.50 30.61
CA GLY A 137 4.59 -0.99 30.11
C GLY A 137 4.94 -0.46 28.73
N ALA A 138 6.12 -0.85 28.21
CA ALA A 138 6.65 -0.40 26.92
C ALA A 138 6.93 -1.58 25.97
N LYS A 139 6.90 -1.32 24.66
CA LYS A 139 7.22 -2.33 23.64
C LYS A 139 8.60 -2.16 23.01
N TYR A 140 9.01 -0.93 22.77
CA TYR A 140 10.21 -0.63 22.00
C TYR A 140 11.01 0.47 22.68
N VAL A 141 12.32 0.38 22.57
CA VAL A 141 13.25 1.48 22.88
C VAL A 141 13.97 1.84 21.59
N ILE A 142 13.94 3.12 21.23
CA ILE A 142 14.62 3.63 20.05
C ILE A 142 15.82 4.45 20.53
N ARG A 143 17.02 4.06 20.10
CA ARG A 143 18.26 4.80 20.43
C ARG A 143 18.46 5.97 19.47
N ASP A 144 19.36 6.89 19.82
CA ASP A 144 19.73 8.03 18.98
C ASP A 144 20.27 7.62 17.60
N THR A 145 20.81 6.40 17.49
CA THR A 145 21.25 5.79 16.22
C THR A 145 20.11 5.41 15.29
N GLY A 146 18.86 5.47 15.74
CA GLY A 146 17.68 4.94 15.05
C GLY A 146 17.48 3.43 15.23
N GLU A 147 18.36 2.76 15.98
CA GLU A 147 18.20 1.35 16.31
C GLU A 147 16.97 1.13 17.20
N ARG A 148 16.09 0.23 16.77
CA ARG A 148 14.88 -0.14 17.49
C ARG A 148 15.09 -1.47 18.22
N ILE A 149 15.07 -1.43 19.54
CA ILE A 149 15.15 -2.61 20.39
C ILE A 149 13.73 -3.05 20.74
N ASP A 150 13.42 -4.32 20.46
CA ASP A 150 12.16 -4.95 20.84
C ASP A 150 12.28 -5.60 22.21
N LEU A 151 11.49 -5.10 23.17
CA LEU A 151 11.52 -5.57 24.56
C LEU A 151 10.94 -6.98 24.72
N LYS A 152 10.24 -7.51 23.71
CA LYS A 152 9.73 -8.88 23.75
C LYS A 152 10.83 -9.94 23.65
N HIS A 153 11.92 -9.63 22.95
CA HIS A 153 12.98 -10.59 22.61
C HIS A 153 14.29 -10.33 23.35
N THR A 154 14.32 -9.33 24.23
CA THR A 154 15.53 -8.88 24.94
C THR A 154 15.56 -9.38 26.40
N SER A 155 15.03 -10.59 26.65
CA SER A 155 15.09 -11.25 27.97
C SER A 155 16.46 -11.83 28.25
#